data_AF-A0A942LT48-F1
#
_entry.id   AF-A0A942LT48-F1
#
_cell.length_a   1.000
_cell.length_b   1.000
_cell.length_c   1.000
_cell.angle_alpha   90.00
_cell.angle_beta   90.00
_cell.angle_gamma   90.00
#
_symmetry.space_group_name_H-M   'P 1'
#
loop_
_entity.id
_entity.type
_entity.pdbx_description
1 polymer ?
#
loop_
_entity_poly.entity_id
_entity_poly.type
_entity_poly.pdbx_seq_one_letter_code
_entity_poly.pdbx_strand_id
1 'polypeptide(L)'
;MKNISMLILALSVLIFLNSCSDDIHSPADHFAPEGWVFIDGTGARFIQIFQGKFKSGSNEEFIVPLGDDTDHIKIKFFDKNGAEIDPPTSEEYTLSWEIKDADKIELERHDGEEWEFHLEGLKLGETEIQFHVYHEGHSDVRSGFIKVKVEDVD
;
A
#
# COMPACT_ATOMS: atom_id res chain seq x y z
N MET A 1 26.13 -35.43 -63.18
CA MET A 1 26.22 -34.04 -62.70
C MET A 1 25.13 -33.84 -61.65
N LYS A 2 25.40 -34.16 -60.38
CA LYS A 2 24.34 -34.34 -59.36
C LYS A 2 24.89 -33.93 -58.00
N ASN A 3 25.26 -32.66 -57.85
CA ASN A 3 25.99 -32.18 -56.67
C ASN A 3 25.78 -30.69 -56.35
N ILE A 4 24.90 -29.95 -57.04
CA ILE A 4 24.81 -28.48 -56.89
C ILE A 4 23.53 -28.05 -56.15
N SER A 5 22.55 -28.93 -55.94
CA SER A 5 21.30 -28.58 -55.27
C SER A 5 21.34 -28.72 -53.73
N MET A 6 22.49 -29.07 -53.15
CA MET A 6 22.62 -29.39 -51.72
C MET A 6 23.61 -28.46 -50.99
N LEU A 7 23.83 -27.25 -51.51
CA LEU A 7 24.65 -26.23 -50.84
C LEU A 7 23.86 -24.98 -50.44
N ILE A 8 22.65 -24.78 -50.97
CA ILE A 8 21.85 -23.56 -50.71
C ILE A 8 20.95 -23.71 -49.47
N LEU A 9 20.64 -24.95 -49.04
CA LEU A 9 19.79 -25.18 -47.86
C LEU A 9 20.55 -25.07 -46.52
N ALA A 10 21.88 -25.03 -46.54
CA ALA A 10 22.69 -24.93 -45.32
C ALA A 10 22.98 -23.48 -44.88
N LEU A 11 22.69 -22.47 -45.72
CA LEU A 11 23.04 -21.07 -45.44
C LEU A 11 21.88 -20.23 -44.87
N SER A 12 20.65 -20.75 -44.87
CA SER A 12 19.47 -20.03 -44.36
C SER A 12 19.23 -20.18 -42.86
N VAL A 13 20.08 -20.91 -42.13
CA VAL A 13 19.90 -21.25 -40.70
C VAL A 13 20.74 -20.37 -39.76
N LEU A 14 21.54 -19.43 -40.27
CA LEU A 14 22.53 -18.69 -39.46
C LEU A 14 22.14 -17.24 -39.11
N ILE A 15 20.92 -16.77 -39.37
CA ILE A 15 20.55 -15.34 -39.20
C ILE A 15 19.59 -15.07 -38.02
N PHE A 16 19.21 -16.07 -37.21
CA PHE A 16 18.25 -15.85 -36.10
C PHE A 16 18.83 -15.78 -34.69
N LEU A 17 20.13 -15.56 -34.50
CA LEU A 17 20.74 -15.49 -33.15
C LEU A 17 21.12 -14.06 -32.70
N ASN A 18 20.34 -13.04 -33.08
CA ASN A 18 20.48 -11.70 -32.51
C ASN A 18 19.11 -11.10 -32.18
N SER A 19 18.40 -11.71 -31.23
CA SER A 19 17.26 -11.07 -30.58
C SER A 19 17.12 -11.59 -29.16
N CYS A 20 17.89 -11.02 -28.25
CA CYS A 20 17.39 -10.43 -27.01
C CYS A 20 18.61 -9.86 -26.31
N SER A 21 18.85 -8.55 -26.46
CA SER A 21 19.50 -7.82 -25.39
C SER A 21 18.49 -7.78 -24.24
N ASP A 22 18.45 -8.84 -23.45
CA ASP A 22 17.82 -8.77 -22.15
C ASP A 22 18.71 -7.83 -21.34
N ASP A 23 18.37 -6.55 -21.36
CA ASP A 23 18.71 -5.66 -20.27
C ASP A 23 18.10 -6.32 -19.02
N ILE A 24 18.94 -7.07 -18.30
CA ILE A 24 18.64 -7.54 -16.95
C ILE A 24 18.65 -6.27 -16.10
N HIS A 25 17.56 -5.51 -16.16
CA HIS A 25 17.17 -4.71 -15.03
C HIS A 25 16.96 -5.72 -13.90
N SER A 26 17.81 -5.66 -12.86
CA SER A 26 17.42 -6.22 -11.57
C SER A 26 15.98 -5.76 -11.33
N PRO A 27 15.05 -6.65 -10.95
CA PRO A 27 13.73 -6.21 -10.54
C PRO A 27 13.97 -5.10 -9.52
N ALA A 28 13.49 -3.89 -9.80
CA ALA A 28 13.38 -2.91 -8.74
C ALA A 28 12.62 -3.60 -7.60
N ASP A 29 13.08 -3.47 -6.36
CA ASP A 29 12.36 -4.01 -5.22
C ASP A 29 10.96 -3.36 -5.22
N HIS A 30 9.98 -4.06 -5.79
CA HIS A 30 8.61 -3.59 -5.86
C HIS A 30 8.07 -3.56 -4.44
N PHE A 31 7.58 -2.39 -4.01
CA PHE A 31 6.93 -2.28 -2.71
C PHE A 31 5.57 -2.99 -2.76
N ALA A 32 5.56 -4.24 -2.29
CA ALA A 32 4.40 -5.13 -2.30
C ALA A 32 4.09 -5.64 -0.89
N PRO A 33 3.57 -4.78 0.01
CA PRO A 33 3.20 -5.21 1.35
C PRO A 33 1.97 -6.12 1.35
N GLU A 34 1.93 -7.04 2.30
CA GLU A 34 0.85 -8.01 2.54
C GLU A 34 -0.01 -7.61 3.75
N GLY A 35 0.25 -6.45 4.34
CA GLY A 35 -0.50 -5.97 5.49
C GLY A 35 -0.18 -4.55 5.91
N TRP A 36 -1.00 -4.05 6.84
CA TRP A 36 -1.00 -2.68 7.35
C TRP A 36 -0.83 -2.70 8.86
N VAL A 37 -0.11 -1.71 9.38
CA VAL A 37 0.14 -1.51 10.81
C VAL A 37 -0.06 -0.04 11.12
N PHE A 38 -1.06 0.26 11.95
CA PHE A 38 -1.32 1.61 12.44
C PHE A 38 -0.79 1.72 13.88
N ILE A 39 0.00 2.77 14.10
CA ILE A 39 0.78 2.98 15.32
C ILE A 39 0.37 4.33 15.91
N ASP A 40 0.01 4.36 17.19
CA ASP A 40 -0.36 5.60 17.88
C ASP A 40 0.87 6.41 18.33
N GLY A 41 0.63 7.60 18.88
CA GLY A 41 1.68 8.49 19.39
C GLY A 41 2.54 7.89 20.52
N THR A 42 2.10 6.79 21.16
CA THR A 42 2.87 6.06 22.18
C THR A 42 3.80 5.00 21.57
N GLY A 43 3.63 4.69 20.29
CA GLY A 43 4.31 3.60 19.59
C GLY A 43 3.58 2.25 19.65
N ALA A 44 2.35 2.22 20.17
CA ALA A 44 1.56 0.99 20.24
C ALA A 44 0.89 0.69 18.89
N ARG A 45 0.90 -0.59 18.50
CA ARG A 45 0.34 -1.08 17.24
C ARG A 45 -1.11 -1.49 17.46
N PHE A 46 -2.02 -0.54 17.30
CA PHE A 46 -3.41 -0.70 17.73
C PHE A 46 -4.28 -1.33 16.64
N ILE A 47 -4.05 -1.03 15.35
CA ILE A 47 -4.70 -1.74 14.23
C ILE A 47 -3.63 -2.44 13.39
N GLN A 48 -3.80 -3.75 13.19
CA GLN A 48 -2.91 -4.59 12.41
C GLN A 48 -3.73 -5.48 11.48
N ILE A 49 -3.52 -5.36 10.17
CA ILE A 49 -4.19 -6.14 9.14
C ILE A 49 -3.12 -6.92 8.40
N PHE A 50 -3.27 -8.23 8.27
CA PHE A 50 -2.35 -9.08 7.52
C PHE A 50 -3.15 -10.02 6.62
N GLN A 51 -2.81 -10.06 5.33
CA GLN A 51 -3.50 -10.84 4.30
C GLN A 51 -5.01 -10.57 4.30
N GLY A 52 -5.37 -9.29 4.41
CA GLY A 52 -6.76 -8.82 4.40
C GLY A 52 -7.57 -9.15 5.66
N LYS A 53 -6.94 -9.55 6.77
CA LYS A 53 -7.62 -9.87 8.04
C LYS A 53 -6.97 -9.15 9.20
N PHE A 54 -7.78 -8.69 10.15
CA PHE A 54 -7.25 -8.19 11.43
C PHE A 54 -6.48 -9.29 12.15
N LYS A 55 -5.31 -8.94 12.69
CA LYS A 55 -4.53 -9.86 13.53
C LYS A 55 -5.22 -10.03 14.88
N SER A 56 -5.10 -11.21 15.46
CA SER A 56 -5.66 -11.49 16.78
C SER A 56 -5.10 -10.53 17.83
N GLY A 57 -6.01 -9.92 18.63
CA GLY A 57 -5.66 -8.96 19.67
C GLY A 57 -5.45 -7.52 19.17
N SER A 58 -5.63 -7.26 17.87
CA SER A 58 -5.71 -5.93 17.30
C SER A 58 -7.09 -5.31 17.53
N ASN A 59 -7.15 -3.97 17.59
CA ASN A 59 -8.40 -3.26 17.37
C ASN A 59 -8.85 -3.44 15.91
N GLU A 60 -10.16 -3.31 15.69
CA GLU A 60 -10.79 -3.42 14.37
C GLU A 60 -11.44 -2.10 13.93
N GLU A 61 -11.29 -1.05 14.75
CA GLU A 61 -11.88 0.26 14.54
C GLU A 61 -10.96 1.38 15.04
N PHE A 62 -11.00 2.53 14.36
CA PHE A 62 -10.48 3.78 14.88
C PHE A 62 -11.51 4.42 15.80
N ILE A 63 -11.06 4.91 16.95
CA ILE A 63 -11.86 5.74 17.86
C ILE A 63 -11.41 7.18 17.66
N VAL A 64 -12.35 8.05 17.31
CA VAL A 64 -12.09 9.45 16.98
C VAL A 64 -12.89 10.35 17.92
N PRO A 65 -12.25 11.30 18.60
CA PRO A 65 -12.94 12.22 19.50
C PRO A 65 -13.82 13.21 18.71
N LEU A 66 -15.01 13.51 19.21
CA LEU A 66 -15.89 14.52 18.59
C LEU A 66 -15.30 15.93 18.77
N GLY A 67 -15.12 16.63 17.65
CA GLY A 67 -14.67 18.01 17.60
C GLY A 67 -13.19 18.20 17.91
N ASP A 68 -12.40 17.12 17.86
CA ASP A 68 -10.96 17.12 18.11
C ASP A 68 -10.26 16.08 17.22
N ASP A 69 -8.94 16.11 17.22
CA ASP A 69 -8.08 15.18 16.49
C ASP A 69 -7.73 13.94 17.31
N THR A 70 -7.52 12.81 16.64
CA THR A 70 -6.75 11.71 17.23
C THR A 70 -5.31 12.15 17.51
N ASP A 71 -4.64 11.43 18.42
CA ASP A 71 -3.18 11.42 18.44
C ASP A 71 -2.62 11.12 17.05
N HIS A 72 -1.36 11.49 16.83
CA HIS A 72 -0.67 11.24 15.57
C HIS A 72 -0.58 9.73 15.28
N ILE A 73 -1.06 9.31 14.10
CA ILE A 73 -1.09 7.92 13.66
C ILE A 73 -0.06 7.71 12.57
N LYS A 74 0.85 6.76 12.79
CA LYS A 74 1.88 6.36 11.81
C LYS A 74 1.51 5.04 11.14
N ILE A 75 1.74 4.96 9.84
CA ILE A 75 1.58 3.74 9.05
C ILE A 75 2.91 3.02 8.88
N LYS A 76 2.87 1.71 9.10
CA LYS A 76 3.86 0.74 8.63
C LYS A 76 3.17 -0.43 7.94
N PHE A 77 3.95 -1.36 7.43
CA PHE A 77 3.43 -2.46 6.63
C PHE A 77 3.98 -3.81 7.09
N PHE A 78 3.32 -4.88 6.66
CA PHE A 78 3.87 -6.22 6.76
C PHE A 78 4.39 -6.70 5.39
N ASP A 79 5.55 -7.33 5.38
CA ASP A 79 6.02 -8.09 4.22
C ASP A 79 5.27 -9.44 4.09
N LYS A 80 5.60 -10.21 3.05
CA LYS A 80 5.03 -11.55 2.81
C LYS A 80 5.22 -12.57 3.93
N ASN A 81 6.19 -12.35 4.81
CA ASN A 81 6.49 -13.22 5.95
C ASN A 81 5.82 -12.72 7.23
N GLY A 82 5.09 -11.60 7.19
CA GLY A 82 4.50 -10.96 8.35
C GLY A 82 5.50 -10.14 9.18
N ALA A 83 6.68 -9.84 8.65
CA ALA A 83 7.64 -8.93 9.27
C ALA A 83 7.24 -7.48 9.01
N GLU A 84 7.36 -6.63 10.02
CA GLU A 84 7.11 -5.20 9.87
C GLU A 84 8.21 -4.56 9.01
N ILE A 85 7.80 -3.77 8.01
CA ILE A 85 8.66 -2.99 7.13
C ILE A 85 8.22 -1.53 7.13
N ASP A 86 9.18 -0.65 6.87
CA ASP A 86 8.90 0.78 6.76
C ASP A 86 8.21 1.10 5.42
N PRO A 87 7.47 2.22 5.34
CA PRO A 87 6.93 2.72 4.09
C PRO A 87 8.03 2.95 3.04
N PRO A 88 7.68 2.95 1.74
CA PRO A 88 8.64 3.25 0.69
C PRO A 88 9.12 4.70 0.82
N THR A 89 10.39 4.92 0.51
CA THR A 89 11.03 6.26 0.54
C THR A 89 10.98 6.98 -0.81
N SER A 90 10.55 6.28 -1.88
CA SER A 90 10.40 6.87 -3.21
C SER A 90 9.12 7.70 -3.28
N GLU A 91 9.20 8.91 -3.83
CA GLU A 91 8.08 9.82 -4.07
C GLU A 91 7.05 9.29 -5.08
N GLU A 92 7.39 8.22 -5.81
CA GLU A 92 6.46 7.54 -6.71
C GLU A 92 5.33 6.81 -5.96
N TYR A 93 5.52 6.57 -4.66
CA TYR A 93 4.52 5.96 -3.80
C TYR A 93 3.77 7.02 -3.01
N THR A 94 2.45 6.96 -3.06
CA THR A 94 1.60 7.89 -2.33
C THR A 94 0.54 7.15 -1.53
N LEU A 95 0.23 7.68 -0.34
CA LEU A 95 -0.91 7.28 0.45
C LEU A 95 -2.14 8.09 0.03
N SER A 96 -3.24 7.40 -0.24
CA SER A 96 -4.57 8.00 -0.38
C SER A 96 -5.60 7.24 0.45
N TRP A 97 -6.80 7.81 0.59
CA TRP A 97 -7.88 7.21 1.35
C TRP A 97 -9.24 7.47 0.73
N GLU A 98 -10.21 6.62 1.10
CA GLU A 98 -11.62 6.75 0.79
C GLU A 98 -12.42 6.66 2.10
N ILE A 99 -13.24 7.67 2.40
CA ILE A 99 -14.14 7.70 3.55
C ILE A 99 -15.57 7.56 3.02
N LYS A 100 -16.33 6.58 3.53
CA LYS A 100 -17.70 6.31 3.04
C LYS A 100 -18.70 7.41 3.36
N ASP A 101 -18.62 7.96 4.55
CA ASP A 101 -19.40 9.12 5.00
C ASP A 101 -18.43 10.19 5.51
N ALA A 102 -18.09 11.14 4.64
CA ALA A 102 -17.16 12.23 4.93
C ALA A 102 -17.77 13.35 5.78
N ASP A 103 -19.08 13.31 6.07
CA ASP A 103 -19.69 14.23 7.04
C ASP A 103 -19.36 13.85 8.50
N LYS A 104 -18.68 12.71 8.71
CA LYS A 104 -18.35 12.15 10.03
C LYS A 104 -16.95 12.46 10.49
N ILE A 105 -15.98 12.35 9.59
CA ILE A 105 -14.56 12.49 9.89
C ILE A 105 -13.84 13.18 8.75
N GLU A 106 -12.75 13.83 9.08
CA GLU A 106 -11.73 14.28 8.14
C GLU A 106 -10.40 13.59 8.45
N LEU A 107 -9.54 13.45 7.44
CA LEU A 107 -8.17 12.97 7.63
C LEU A 107 -7.22 14.12 7.30
N GLU A 108 -6.46 14.54 8.31
CA GLU A 108 -5.46 15.58 8.18
C GLU A 108 -4.05 15.01 8.11
N ARG A 109 -3.19 15.64 7.31
CA ARG A 109 -1.78 15.27 7.15
C ARG A 109 -0.91 16.51 7.01
N HIS A 110 0.29 16.46 7.55
CA HIS A 110 1.28 17.52 7.39
C HIS A 110 2.21 17.27 6.19
N ASP A 111 2.72 18.35 5.60
CA ASP A 111 3.69 18.28 4.51
C ASP A 111 4.98 17.60 4.98
N GLY A 112 5.45 16.60 4.24
CA GLY A 112 6.64 15.81 4.59
C GLY A 112 6.39 14.64 5.55
N GLU A 113 5.14 14.37 5.90
CA GLU A 113 4.71 13.26 6.75
C GLU A 113 3.75 12.34 5.99
N GLU A 114 4.16 11.84 4.82
CA GLU A 114 3.28 11.20 3.83
C GLU A 114 2.55 9.95 4.36
N TRP A 115 3.13 9.30 5.37
CA TRP A 115 2.68 8.05 5.98
C TRP A 115 2.17 8.23 7.41
N GLU A 116 1.88 9.46 7.79
CA GLU A 116 1.37 9.81 9.10
C GLU A 116 0.15 10.73 8.96
N PHE A 117 -0.79 10.67 9.90
CA PHE A 117 -2.05 11.42 9.81
C PHE A 117 -2.73 11.57 11.17
N HIS A 118 -3.71 12.47 11.19
CA HIS A 118 -4.72 12.61 12.23
C HIS A 118 -6.10 12.33 11.64
N LEU A 119 -7.03 11.87 12.47
CA LEU A 119 -8.46 11.85 12.13
C LEU A 119 -9.17 12.88 13.01
N GLU A 120 -9.89 13.80 12.38
CA GLU A 120 -10.76 14.77 13.08
C GLU A 120 -12.18 14.21 13.14
N GLY A 121 -12.83 14.26 14.31
CA GLY A 121 -14.23 13.86 14.46
C GLY A 121 -15.20 15.00 14.20
N LEU A 122 -15.89 15.00 13.05
CA LEU A 122 -16.83 16.08 12.70
C LEU A 122 -18.23 15.87 13.30
N LYS A 123 -18.68 14.61 13.39
CA LYS A 123 -20.05 14.27 13.82
C LYS A 123 -20.16 12.87 14.40
N LEU A 124 -20.86 12.75 15.53
CA LEU A 124 -21.14 11.47 16.20
C LEU A 124 -21.69 10.39 15.25
N GLY A 125 -21.23 9.15 15.46
CA GLY A 125 -21.69 7.97 14.74
C GLY A 125 -20.53 7.16 14.16
N GLU A 126 -20.85 6.30 13.19
CA GLU A 126 -19.89 5.41 12.56
C GLU A 126 -19.75 5.71 11.06
N THR A 127 -18.56 5.51 10.53
CA THR A 127 -18.22 5.50 9.10
C THR A 127 -17.17 4.43 8.85
N GLU A 128 -16.68 4.33 7.62
CA GLU A 128 -15.58 3.44 7.28
C GLU A 128 -14.56 4.19 6.42
N ILE A 129 -13.28 3.92 6.67
CA ILE A 129 -12.15 4.44 5.90
C ILE A 129 -11.39 3.28 5.25
N GLN A 130 -10.94 3.46 4.02
CA GLN A 130 -10.01 2.55 3.34
C GLN A 130 -8.79 3.31 2.89
N PHE A 131 -7.60 2.78 3.20
CA PHE A 131 -6.33 3.32 2.75
C PHE A 131 -5.85 2.59 1.50
N HIS A 132 -5.21 3.34 0.61
CA HIS A 132 -4.60 2.84 -0.61
C HIS A 132 -3.14 3.29 -0.69
N VAL A 133 -2.27 2.38 -1.13
CA VAL A 133 -0.94 2.75 -1.64
C VAL A 133 -1.04 2.82 -3.16
N TYR A 134 -0.71 3.97 -3.72
CA TYR A 134 -0.60 4.16 -5.15
C TYR A 134 0.87 4.14 -5.59
N HIS A 135 1.14 3.51 -6.74
CA HIS A 135 2.41 3.58 -7.47
C HIS A 135 2.10 3.96 -8.92
N GLU A 136 2.83 4.91 -9.50
CA GLU A 136 2.67 5.36 -10.90
C GLU A 136 1.22 5.62 -11.34
N GLY A 137 0.35 6.06 -10.42
CA GLY A 137 -1.04 6.43 -10.70
C GLY A 137 -2.06 5.29 -10.61
N HIS A 138 -1.69 4.09 -10.13
CA HIS A 138 -2.63 3.03 -9.80
C HIS A 138 -2.50 2.53 -8.36
N SER A 139 -3.60 2.06 -7.76
CA SER A 139 -3.61 1.48 -6.41
C SER A 139 -3.09 0.06 -6.44
N ASP A 140 -1.95 -0.16 -5.81
CA ASP A 140 -1.29 -1.47 -5.69
C ASP A 140 -1.84 -2.26 -4.51
N VAL A 141 -2.13 -1.55 -3.41
CA VAL A 141 -2.49 -2.15 -2.13
C VAL A 141 -3.65 -1.40 -1.51
N ARG A 142 -4.55 -2.15 -0.88
CA ARG A 142 -5.70 -1.62 -0.13
C ARG A 142 -5.76 -2.24 1.25
N SER A 143 -6.14 -1.46 2.26
CA SER A 143 -6.35 -1.97 3.63
C SER A 143 -7.61 -2.79 3.80
N GLY A 144 -8.57 -2.65 2.87
CA GLY A 144 -9.97 -2.95 3.17
C GLY A 144 -10.61 -1.80 3.96
N PHE A 145 -11.93 -1.82 4.09
CA PHE A 145 -12.62 -0.83 4.92
C PHE A 145 -12.40 -1.15 6.40
N ILE A 146 -11.96 -0.14 7.14
CA ILE A 146 -11.76 -0.15 8.58
C ILE A 146 -12.85 0.73 9.18
N LYS A 147 -13.49 0.27 10.24
CA LYS A 147 -14.52 1.05 10.91
C LYS A 147 -13.91 2.26 11.61
N VAL A 148 -14.66 3.34 11.64
CA VAL A 148 -14.32 4.54 12.41
C VAL A 148 -15.54 4.92 13.22
N LYS A 149 -15.35 5.13 14.52
CA LYS A 149 -16.39 5.54 15.45
C LYS A 149 -16.03 6.90 16.03
N VAL A 150 -16.91 7.87 15.81
CA VAL A 150 -16.83 9.20 16.42
C VAL A 150 -17.64 9.20 17.70
N GLU A 151 -16.98 9.46 18.82
CA GLU A 151 -17.59 9.48 20.14
C GLU A 151 -17.18 10.70 20.96
N ASP A 152 -18.00 11.03 21.96
CA ASP A 152 -17.69 12.07 22.92
C ASP A 152 -16.64 11.54 23.91
N VAL A 153 -15.59 12.29 24.14
CA VAL A 153 -14.55 11.99 25.14
C VAL A 153 -14.81 12.90 26.32
N ASP A 154 -15.50 12.35 27.33
CA ASP A 154 -15.78 13.00 28.62
C ASP A 154 -14.51 13.33 29.42
#